data_AF-U9UNB1-F1
#
_entry.id   AF-U9UNB1-F1
#
_cell.length_a   1.000
_cell.length_b   1.000
_cell.length_c   1.000
_cell.angle_alpha   90.00
_cell.angle_beta   90.00
_cell.angle_gamma   90.00
#
_symmetry.space_group_name_H-M   'P 1'
#
loop_
_entity.id
_entity.type
_entity.pdbx_description
1 polymer ?
#
loop_
_entity_poly.entity_id
_entity_poly.type
_entity_poly.pdbx_seq_one_letter_code
_entity_poly.pdbx_strand_id
1 'polypeptide(L)'
;MGLCGEIGNMDNENVYGVMPYVASEVLRGEPYTQAADVYSFGMIMYFVATGRQPFADREHDEFLAIDICKESRPVIHEPEAPECYIDLIRRCWDPNPENRPKMTEIEETIFSFQESYYKNDHELNEQFREAEKH
;
A
#
# COMPACT_ATOMS: atom_id res chain seq x y z
N MET A 1 -9.73 2.14 17.81
CA MET A 1 -10.00 1.17 16.73
C MET A 1 -11.48 1.26 16.37
N GLY A 2 -11.87 2.35 15.69
CA GLY A 2 -13.20 2.55 15.11
C GLY A 2 -12.96 3.13 13.72
N LEU A 3 -13.23 2.34 12.67
CA LEU A 3 -12.76 2.60 11.30
C LEU A 3 -13.85 2.42 10.23
N CYS A 4 -15.08 2.15 10.64
CA CYS A 4 -16.23 2.12 9.74
C CYS A 4 -17.21 3.17 10.26
N GLY A 5 -17.87 3.89 9.34
CA GLY A 5 -18.96 4.80 9.67
C GLY A 5 -20.07 4.09 10.46
N GLU A 6 -20.94 4.86 11.09
CA GLU A 6 -22.06 4.28 11.84
C GLU A 6 -22.94 3.39 10.94
N ILE A 7 -23.36 2.24 11.46
CA ILE A 7 -24.25 1.32 10.74
C ILE A 7 -25.57 2.06 10.47
N GLY A 8 -25.86 2.32 9.20
CA GLY A 8 -27.06 3.04 8.76
C GLY A 8 -26.82 4.50 8.38
N ASN A 9 -25.61 5.03 8.58
CA ASN A 9 -25.23 6.34 8.10
C ASN A 9 -24.71 6.23 6.64
N MET A 10 -25.55 6.61 5.68
CA MET A 10 -25.22 6.67 4.25
C MET A 10 -24.64 8.03 3.85
N ASP A 11 -24.25 8.86 4.82
CA ASP A 11 -23.56 10.12 4.54
C ASP A 11 -22.19 9.82 3.94
N ASN A 12 -22.13 9.84 2.60
CA ASN A 12 -20.89 9.80 1.81
C ASN A 12 -20.02 11.05 1.99
N GLU A 13 -20.42 12.00 2.83
CA GLU A 13 -19.71 13.27 3.04
C GLU A 13 -18.54 13.14 4.02
N ASN A 14 -18.56 12.14 4.91
CA ASN A 14 -17.52 11.96 5.92
C ASN A 14 -16.54 10.85 5.52
N VAL A 15 -15.26 11.20 5.42
CA VAL A 15 -14.16 10.24 5.22
C VAL A 15 -13.78 9.62 6.55
N TYR A 16 -13.88 8.29 6.63
CA TYR A 16 -13.47 7.51 7.79
C TYR A 16 -12.23 6.68 7.44
N GLY A 17 -11.24 6.63 8.34
CA GLY A 17 -10.05 5.82 8.16
C GLY A 17 -8.81 6.37 8.87
N VAL A 18 -7.74 5.59 8.90
CA VAL A 18 -6.42 6.09 9.33
C VAL A 18 -5.75 6.70 8.11
N MET A 19 -5.60 8.03 8.11
CA MET A 19 -5.22 8.84 6.94
C MET A 19 -4.11 8.27 6.02
N PRO A 20 -2.97 7.74 6.52
CA PRO A 20 -1.92 7.19 5.66
C PRO A 20 -2.37 5.99 4.80
N TYR A 21 -3.43 5.31 5.21
CA TYR A 21 -3.98 4.13 4.53
C TYR A 21 -5.16 4.49 3.62
N VAL A 22 -5.67 5.72 3.66
CA VAL A 22 -6.83 6.13 2.87
C VAL A 22 -6.37 6.60 1.49
N ALA A 23 -6.96 6.04 0.42
CA ALA A 23 -6.63 6.39 -0.95
C ALA A 23 -6.95 7.86 -1.26
N SER A 24 -6.18 8.47 -2.19
CA SER A 24 -6.31 9.88 -2.51
C SER A 24 -7.69 10.27 -3.05
N GLU A 25 -8.33 9.40 -3.83
CA GLU A 25 -9.70 9.62 -4.33
C GLU A 25 -10.72 9.64 -3.20
N VAL A 26 -10.56 8.78 -2.19
CA VAL A 26 -11.43 8.76 -1.00
C VAL A 26 -11.22 10.01 -0.16
N LEU A 27 -9.97 10.47 0.01
CA LEU A 27 -9.67 11.74 0.68
C LEU A 27 -10.26 12.96 -0.03
N ARG A 28 -10.46 12.88 -1.36
CA ARG A 28 -11.12 13.92 -2.16
C ARG A 28 -12.65 13.84 -2.14
N GLY A 29 -13.23 12.87 -1.44
CA GLY A 29 -14.67 12.63 -1.42
C GLY A 29 -15.20 11.99 -2.71
N GLU A 30 -14.34 11.39 -3.53
CA GLU A 30 -14.77 10.59 -4.68
C GLU A 30 -15.34 9.24 -4.20
N PRO A 31 -16.16 8.56 -5.02
CA PRO A 31 -16.77 7.29 -4.63
C PRO A 31 -15.72 6.23 -4.25
N TYR A 32 -15.98 5.53 -3.15
CA TYR A 32 -15.18 4.38 -2.74
C TYR A 32 -15.25 3.27 -3.78
N THR A 33 -14.11 2.66 -4.07
CA THR A 33 -14.00 1.53 -5.01
C THR A 33 -13.08 0.44 -4.46
N GLN A 34 -13.09 -0.74 -5.08
CA GLN A 34 -12.14 -1.81 -4.75
C GLN A 34 -10.68 -1.38 -4.94
N ALA A 35 -10.40 -0.41 -5.82
CA ALA A 35 -9.06 0.13 -6.00
C ALA A 35 -8.58 0.91 -4.76
N ALA A 36 -9.49 1.46 -3.94
CA ALA A 36 -9.15 2.08 -2.66
C ALA A 36 -8.74 1.05 -1.60
N ASP A 37 -9.36 -0.15 -1.60
CA ASP A 37 -8.89 -1.28 -0.79
C ASP A 37 -7.47 -1.70 -1.19
N VAL A 38 -7.17 -1.74 -2.50
CA VAL A 38 -5.84 -2.08 -3.03
C VAL A 38 -4.78 -1.07 -2.59
N TYR A 39 -5.10 0.23 -2.60
CA TYR A 39 -4.21 1.27 -2.06
C TYR A 39 -3.90 1.01 -0.59
N SER A 40 -4.94 0.76 0.22
CA SER A 40 -4.80 0.46 1.65
C SER A 40 -3.92 -0.77 1.88
N PHE A 41 -4.09 -1.80 1.04
CA PHE A 41 -3.26 -3.00 1.06
C PHE A 41 -1.80 -2.71 0.70
N GLY A 42 -1.53 -1.84 -0.28
CA GLY A 42 -0.18 -1.37 -0.61
C GLY A 42 0.52 -0.70 0.59
N MET A 43 -0.21 0.09 1.39
CA MET A 43 0.32 0.68 2.61
C MET A 43 0.59 -0.34 3.72
N ILE A 44 -0.19 -1.42 3.78
CA ILE A 44 0.08 -2.56 4.68
C ILE A 44 1.34 -3.31 4.22
N MET A 45 1.49 -3.56 2.92
CA MET A 45 2.70 -4.19 2.37
C MET A 45 3.95 -3.37 2.67
N TYR A 46 3.88 -2.03 2.56
CA TYR A 46 4.95 -1.13 2.99
C TYR A 46 5.28 -1.28 4.47
N PHE A 47 4.27 -1.33 5.34
CA PHE A 47 4.47 -1.54 6.77
C PHE A 47 5.13 -2.90 7.05
N VAL A 48 4.73 -3.95 6.33
CA VAL A 48 5.33 -5.29 6.46
C VAL A 48 6.80 -5.29 6.03
N ALA A 49 7.12 -4.65 4.90
CA ALA A 49 8.49 -4.56 4.40
C ALA A 49 9.40 -3.76 5.34
N THR A 50 8.92 -2.64 5.86
CA THR A 50 9.79 -1.67 6.54
C THR A 50 9.69 -1.68 8.06
N GLY A 51 8.66 -2.32 8.63
CA GLY A 51 8.30 -2.21 10.04
C GLY A 51 7.86 -0.81 10.49
N ARG A 52 7.75 0.15 9.57
CA ARG A 52 7.46 1.56 9.84
C ARG A 52 6.05 1.93 9.40
N GLN A 53 5.37 2.76 10.19
CA GLN A 53 4.09 3.33 9.77
C GLN A 53 4.30 4.19 8.51
N PRO A 54 3.40 4.12 7.51
CA PRO A 54 3.46 5.02 6.36
C PRO A 54 3.44 6.48 6.84
N PHE A 55 4.37 7.30 6.34
CA PHE A 55 4.56 8.70 6.76
C PHE A 55 4.87 8.92 8.25
N ALA A 56 5.53 7.96 8.90
CA ALA A 56 5.94 8.07 10.32
C ALA A 56 6.83 9.29 10.66
N ASP A 57 7.39 9.95 9.66
CA ASP A 57 8.27 11.11 9.78
C ASP A 57 7.52 12.44 9.96
N ARG A 58 6.19 12.45 9.89
CA ARG A 58 5.37 13.67 9.99
C ARG A 58 4.04 13.45 10.70
N GLU A 59 3.38 14.55 11.05
CA GLU A 59 2.07 14.53 11.70
C GLU A 59 0.97 14.07 10.72
N HIS A 60 -0.01 13.31 11.21
CA HIS A 60 -1.14 12.83 10.42
C HIS A 60 -2.28 13.88 10.42
N ASP A 61 -1.99 15.05 9.86
CA ASP A 61 -2.86 16.21 9.82
C ASP A 61 -3.41 16.50 8.41
N GLU A 62 -4.13 17.61 8.25
CA GLU A 62 -4.69 18.02 6.95
C GLU A 62 -3.62 18.24 5.87
N PHE A 63 -2.38 18.59 6.23
CA PHE A 63 -1.28 18.74 5.28
C PHE A 63 -0.83 17.40 4.73
N LEU A 64 -0.80 16.34 5.55
CA LEU A 64 -0.58 14.98 5.07
C LEU A 64 -1.65 14.56 4.05
N ALA A 65 -2.93 14.82 4.33
CA ALA A 65 -4.01 14.50 3.40
C ALA A 65 -3.85 15.23 2.05
N ILE A 66 -3.47 16.52 2.08
CA ILE A 66 -3.18 17.32 0.89
C ILE A 66 -1.99 16.72 0.12
N ASP A 67 -0.94 16.31 0.80
CA ASP A 67 0.24 15.74 0.16
C ASP A 67 -0.02 14.37 -0.46
N ILE A 68 -0.79 13.50 0.20
CA ILE A 68 -1.26 12.23 -0.38
C ILE A 68 -2.07 12.49 -1.66
N CYS A 69 -2.94 13.50 -1.63
CA CYS A 69 -3.69 13.98 -2.79
C CYS A 69 -2.80 14.58 -3.88
N LYS A 70 -1.58 15.03 -3.56
CA LYS A 70 -0.54 15.46 -4.51
C LYS A 70 0.44 14.34 -4.85
N GLU A 71 0.01 13.09 -4.68
CA GLU A 71 0.76 11.90 -5.06
C GLU A 71 2.02 11.65 -4.22
N SER A 72 2.14 12.28 -3.05
CA SER A 72 3.17 11.93 -2.07
C SER A 72 3.02 10.47 -1.65
N ARG A 73 4.14 9.74 -1.57
CA ARG A 73 4.20 8.34 -1.14
C ARG A 73 5.34 8.14 -0.14
N PRO A 74 5.23 7.17 0.78
CA PRO A 74 6.34 6.79 1.63
C PRO A 74 7.53 6.34 0.79
N VAL A 75 8.73 6.65 1.28
CA VAL A 75 9.97 6.25 0.63
C VAL A 75 10.29 4.80 1.00
N ILE A 76 10.53 3.95 -0.01
CA ILE A 76 11.00 2.57 0.12
C ILE A 76 12.03 2.27 -0.97
N HIS A 77 13.16 1.69 -0.58
CA HIS A 77 14.28 1.35 -1.46
C HIS A 77 14.93 0.03 -1.04
N GLU A 78 15.64 -0.60 -1.96
CA GLU A 78 16.57 -1.68 -1.58
C GLU A 78 17.59 -1.16 -0.54
N PRO A 79 17.98 -1.98 0.45
CA PRO A 79 17.65 -3.39 0.64
C PRO A 79 16.43 -3.64 1.55
N GLU A 80 15.55 -2.67 1.79
CA GLU A 80 14.43 -2.82 2.75
C GLU A 80 13.44 -3.90 2.32
N ALA A 81 13.28 -4.10 1.01
CA ALA A 81 12.60 -5.24 0.40
C ALA A 81 13.18 -5.49 -1.00
N PRO A 82 13.00 -6.67 -1.59
CA PRO A 82 13.36 -6.94 -2.97
C PRO A 82 12.66 -6.00 -3.96
N GLU A 83 13.33 -5.63 -5.06
CA GLU A 83 12.77 -4.70 -6.05
C GLU A 83 11.42 -5.18 -6.59
N CYS A 84 11.23 -6.49 -6.80
CA CYS A 84 9.95 -7.04 -7.26
C CYS A 84 8.79 -6.78 -6.28
N TYR A 85 9.07 -6.77 -4.97
CA TYR A 85 8.08 -6.50 -3.93
C TYR A 85 7.82 -5.00 -3.84
N ILE A 86 8.88 -4.19 -3.94
CA ILE A 86 8.79 -2.73 -4.00
C ILE A 86 7.94 -2.30 -5.20
N ASP A 87 8.14 -2.89 -6.38
CA ASP A 87 7.37 -2.59 -7.58
C ASP A 87 5.89 -2.99 -7.44
N LEU A 88 5.62 -4.11 -6.75
CA LEU A 88 4.24 -4.49 -6.45
C LEU A 88 3.57 -3.48 -5.50
N ILE A 89 4.27 -3.03 -4.46
CA ILE A 89 3.78 -1.95 -3.58
C ILE A 89 3.50 -0.69 -4.41
N ARG A 90 4.43 -0.30 -5.30
CA ARG A 90 4.31 0.88 -6.16
C ARG A 90 3.06 0.84 -7.05
N ARG A 91 2.75 -0.34 -7.61
CA ARG A 91 1.53 -0.56 -8.39
C ARG A 91 0.26 -0.47 -7.54
N CYS A 92 0.29 -0.96 -6.31
CA CYS A 92 -0.89 -0.94 -5.42
C CYS A 92 -1.31 0.48 -5.02
N TRP A 93 -0.37 1.42 -4.90
CA TRP A 93 -0.66 2.81 -4.53
C TRP A 93 -0.55 3.81 -5.70
N ASP A 94 -0.71 3.34 -6.94
CA ASP A 94 -0.69 4.18 -8.14
C ASP A 94 -1.69 5.36 -7.99
N PRO A 95 -1.31 6.59 -8.41
CA PRO A 95 -2.21 7.74 -8.38
C PRO A 95 -3.53 7.51 -9.11
N ASN A 96 -3.51 6.78 -10.22
CA ASN A 96 -4.71 6.41 -10.97
C ASN A 96 -5.28 5.08 -10.44
N PRO A 97 -6.50 5.07 -9.88
CA PRO A 97 -7.14 3.85 -9.38
C PRO A 97 -7.22 2.73 -10.42
N GLU A 98 -7.37 3.07 -11.70
CA GLU A 98 -7.49 2.10 -12.80
C GLU A 98 -6.18 1.37 -13.13
N ASN A 99 -5.03 1.94 -12.75
CA ASN A 99 -3.72 1.30 -12.93
C ASN A 99 -3.40 0.32 -11.80
N ARG A 100 -4.15 0.36 -10.70
CA ARG A 100 -3.92 -0.51 -9.55
C ARG A 100 -4.32 -1.95 -9.90
N PRO A 101 -3.50 -2.95 -9.53
CA PRO A 101 -3.80 -4.35 -9.84
C PRO A 101 -5.04 -4.81 -9.09
N LYS A 102 -5.73 -5.81 -9.64
CA LYS A 102 -6.79 -6.51 -8.92
C LYS A 102 -6.18 -7.35 -7.81
N MET A 103 -6.95 -7.59 -6.75
CA MET A 103 -6.50 -8.43 -5.63
C MET A 103 -6.06 -9.84 -6.08
N THR A 104 -6.70 -10.40 -7.10
CA THR A 104 -6.32 -11.70 -7.69
C THR A 104 -4.92 -11.65 -8.33
N GLU A 105 -4.56 -10.55 -9.01
CA GLU A 105 -3.24 -10.39 -9.62
C GLU A 105 -2.16 -10.20 -8.54
N ILE A 106 -2.50 -9.51 -7.44
CA ILE A 106 -1.62 -9.34 -6.28
C ILE A 106 -1.36 -10.71 -5.63
N GLU A 107 -2.41 -11.51 -5.41
CA GLU A 107 -2.31 -12.86 -4.84
C GLU A 107 -1.42 -13.77 -5.70
N GLU A 108 -1.67 -13.81 -7.01
CA GLU A 108 -0.85 -14.57 -7.96
C GLU A 108 0.62 -14.13 -7.94
N THR A 109 0.86 -12.83 -7.88
CA THR A 109 2.23 -12.28 -7.81
C THR A 109 2.93 -12.68 -6.51
N ILE A 110 2.27 -12.55 -5.36
CA ILE A 110 2.83 -12.95 -4.06
C ILE A 110 3.11 -14.46 -4.04
N PHE A 111 2.20 -15.27 -4.57
CA PHE A 111 2.38 -16.72 -4.66
C PHE A 111 3.60 -17.06 -5.54
N SER A 112 3.79 -16.34 -6.65
CA SER A 112 4.97 -16.52 -7.50
C SER A 112 6.28 -16.23 -6.75
N PHE A 113 6.31 -15.20 -5.89
CA PHE A 113 7.48 -14.90 -5.05
C PHE A 113 7.77 -16.03 -4.07
N GLN A 114 6.74 -16.56 -3.41
CA GLN A 114 6.87 -17.70 -2.50
C GLN A 114 7.41 -18.93 -3.22
N GLU A 115 6.84 -19.27 -4.37
CA GLU A 115 7.32 -20.42 -5.15
C GLU A 115 8.78 -20.27 -5.56
N SER A 116 9.19 -19.11 -6.06
CA SER A 116 10.58 -18.85 -6.48
C SER A 116 11.55 -18.90 -5.30
N TYR A 117 11.14 -18.42 -4.11
CA TYR A 117 11.91 -18.56 -2.89
C TYR A 117 12.13 -20.04 -2.53
N TYR A 118 11.06 -20.85 -2.54
CA TYR A 118 11.15 -22.29 -2.21
C TYR A 118 11.87 -23.13 -3.28
N LYS A 119 11.76 -22.76 -4.56
CA LYS A 119 12.38 -23.47 -5.69
C LYS A 119 13.86 -23.11 -5.90
N ASN A 120 14.43 -22.23 -5.07
CA ASN A 120 15.81 -21.70 -5.20
C ASN A 120 16.07 -21.08 -6.59
N ASP A 121 15.14 -20.28 -7.10
CA ASP A 121 15.45 -19.41 -8.23
C ASP A 121 16.50 -18.37 -7.78
N HIS A 122 17.71 -18.48 -8.33
CA HIS A 122 18.92 -17.91 -7.73
C HIS A 122 18.91 -16.37 -7.71
N GLU A 123 18.22 -15.71 -8.64
CA GLU A 123 18.21 -14.25 -8.75
C GLU A 123 17.22 -13.61 -7.78
N LEU A 124 16.00 -14.14 -7.70
CA LEU A 124 14.98 -13.64 -6.77
C LEU A 124 15.32 -14.00 -5.32
N ASN A 125 15.77 -15.24 -5.09
CA ASN A 125 16.11 -15.72 -3.75
C ASN A 125 17.24 -14.89 -3.12
N GLU A 126 18.24 -14.48 -3.91
CA GLU A 126 19.31 -13.62 -3.42
C GLU A 126 18.78 -12.27 -2.96
N GLN A 127 17.88 -11.62 -3.72
CA GLN A 127 17.29 -10.33 -3.31
C GLN A 127 16.52 -10.44 -1.98
N PHE A 128 15.72 -11.49 -1.79
CA PHE A 128 15.01 -11.71 -0.52
C PHE A 128 15.99 -11.98 0.63
N ARG A 129 17.03 -12.78 0.42
CA ARG A 129 18.05 -13.06 1.44
C ARG A 129 18.92 -11.85 1.76
N GLU A 130 19.16 -10.96 0.80
CA GLU A 130 19.84 -9.69 1.01
C GLU A 130 19.00 -8.78 1.90
N ALA A 131 17.70 -8.67 1.62
CA ALA A 131 16.78 -7.86 2.42
C ALA A 131 16.65 -8.37 3.87
N GLU A 132 16.66 -9.68 4.10
CA GLU A 132 16.62 -10.29 5.43
C GLU A 132 17.86 -10.02 6.30
N LYS A 133 18.98 -9.55 5.73
CA LYS A 133 20.21 -9.24 6.49
C LYS A 133 20.11 -7.89 7.23
N HIS A 134 19.06 -7.12 7.01
CA HIS A 134 18.86 -5.77 7.53
C HIS A 134 17.72 -5.70 8.55
#